data_AF-A0A969TJ20-F1
#
_entry.id   AF-A0A969TJ20-F1
#
_cell.length_a   1.000
_cell.length_b   1.000
_cell.length_c   1.000
_cell.angle_alpha   90.00
_cell.angle_beta   90.00
_cell.angle_gamma   90.00
#
_symmetry.space_group_name_H-M   'P 1'
#
loop_
_entity.id
_entity.type
_entity.pdbx_description
1 polymer ?
#
loop_
_entity_poly.entity_id
_entity_poly.type
_entity_poly.pdbx_seq_one_letter_code
_entity_poly.pdbx_strand_id
1 'polypeptide(L)'
;MPAVTSTTDQTTERKMVVCALTGNEIAADEAYWAPPLVTMGQLFGTIFANLGRPAYLKQILLDIQEDVPYDPSIRDELASRRSSEQIKLLGLLLVIIALIAIPIYFLFIAGGTA
;
A
#
# COMPACT_ATOMS: atom_id res chain seq x y z
N MET A 1 -9.45 -53.87 22.33
CA MET A 1 -8.89 -52.75 21.51
C MET A 1 -9.96 -51.67 21.47
N PRO A 2 -9.92 -50.62 22.30
CA PRO A 2 -10.91 -49.56 22.25
C PRO A 2 -10.62 -48.60 21.08
N ALA A 3 -11.69 -48.24 20.37
CA ALA A 3 -11.70 -47.25 19.32
C ALA A 3 -11.29 -45.88 19.87
N VAL A 4 -10.28 -45.26 19.25
CA VAL A 4 -9.90 -43.88 19.52
C VAL A 4 -10.94 -42.99 18.84
N THR A 5 -12.01 -42.69 19.57
CA THR A 5 -12.95 -41.63 19.20
C THR A 5 -12.20 -40.31 19.35
N SER A 6 -11.71 -39.77 18.23
CA SER A 6 -11.13 -38.43 18.19
C SER A 6 -12.26 -37.40 18.29
N THR A 7 -12.82 -37.25 19.49
CA THR A 7 -13.57 -36.05 19.85
C THR A 7 -12.55 -34.95 20.11
N THR A 8 -11.93 -34.44 19.06
CA THR A 8 -11.21 -33.18 19.14
C THR A 8 -12.28 -32.11 19.20
N ASP A 9 -12.51 -31.63 20.41
CA ASP A 9 -13.22 -30.41 20.76
C ASP A 9 -12.79 -29.27 19.82
N GLN A 10 -13.55 -29.09 18.74
CA GLN A 10 -13.47 -27.96 17.83
C GLN A 10 -14.20 -26.79 18.49
N THR A 11 -13.70 -26.33 19.64
CA THR A 11 -13.91 -24.94 20.01
C THR A 11 -13.02 -24.14 19.06
N THR A 12 -13.58 -23.80 17.90
CA THR A 12 -13.00 -22.88 16.92
C THR A 12 -12.67 -21.58 17.64
N GLU A 13 -11.44 -21.45 18.14
CA GLU A 13 -10.92 -20.18 18.60
C GLU A 13 -10.85 -19.29 17.36
N ARG A 14 -11.91 -18.50 17.13
CA ARG A 14 -11.97 -17.55 16.02
C ARG A 14 -10.80 -16.59 16.21
N LYS A 15 -9.74 -16.82 15.44
CA LYS A 15 -8.56 -15.97 15.43
C LYS A 15 -9.01 -14.58 15.02
N MET A 16 -8.96 -13.63 15.95
CA MET A 16 -9.27 -12.24 15.67
C MET A 16 -8.06 -11.58 15.01
N VAL A 17 -8.30 -10.74 14.00
CA VAL A 17 -7.31 -9.92 13.32
C VAL A 17 -7.76 -8.46 13.31
N VAL A 18 -6.81 -7.54 13.19
CA VAL A 18 -7.10 -6.10 13.21
C VAL A 18 -7.17 -5.57 11.79
N CYS A 19 -8.30 -4.98 11.43
CA CYS A 19 -8.51 -4.34 10.14
C CYS A 19 -7.45 -3.23 9.91
N ALA A 20 -6.71 -3.33 8.79
CA ALA A 20 -5.63 -2.40 8.47
C ALA A 20 -6.10 -0.97 8.14
N LEU A 21 -7.39 -0.75 7.87
CA LEU A 21 -7.94 0.58 7.58
C LEU A 21 -8.57 1.25 8.80
N THR A 22 -9.36 0.51 9.59
CA THR A 22 -10.16 1.08 10.70
C THR A 22 -9.59 0.77 12.07
N GLY A 23 -8.73 -0.24 12.20
CA GLY A 23 -8.22 -0.73 13.48
C GLY A 23 -9.21 -1.60 14.27
N ASN A 24 -10.37 -1.93 13.71
CA ASN A 24 -11.36 -2.79 14.36
C ASN A 24 -10.91 -4.26 14.36
N GLU A 25 -11.29 -5.00 15.40
CA GLU A 25 -11.12 -6.45 15.44
C GLU A 25 -12.19 -7.14 14.58
N ILE A 26 -11.75 -8.04 13.71
CA ILE A 26 -12.59 -8.86 12.84
C ILE A 26 -12.14 -10.31 12.91
N ALA A 27 -13.05 -11.26 12.67
CA ALA A 27 -12.69 -12.67 12.62
C ALA A 27 -11.86 -12.95 11.35
N ALA A 28 -10.75 -13.69 11.48
CA ALA A 28 -9.82 -13.93 10.38
C ALA A 28 -10.43 -14.65 9.17
N ASP A 29 -11.46 -15.47 9.41
CA ASP A 29 -12.24 -16.18 8.40
C ASP A 29 -13.22 -15.28 7.65
N GLU A 30 -13.63 -14.17 8.26
CA GLU A 30 -14.51 -13.16 7.66
C GLU A 30 -13.71 -12.00 7.01
N ALA A 31 -12.40 -11.92 7.25
CA ALA A 31 -11.53 -10.86 6.76
C ALA A 31 -11.33 -10.91 5.24
N TYR A 32 -11.40 -9.74 4.60
CA TYR A 32 -11.02 -9.55 3.21
C TYR A 32 -9.52 -9.26 3.12
N TRP A 33 -8.77 -10.23 2.59
CA TRP A 33 -7.32 -10.12 2.38
C TRP A 33 -7.02 -9.42 1.07
N ALA A 34 -6.30 -8.29 1.13
CA ALA A 34 -5.92 -7.54 -0.05
C ALA A 34 -4.61 -6.77 0.18
N PRO A 35 -3.97 -6.28 -0.90
CA PRO A 35 -2.73 -5.53 -0.76
C PRO A 35 -2.93 -4.26 0.08
N PRO A 36 -1.92 -3.90 0.90
CA PRO A 36 -2.00 -2.74 1.77
C PRO A 36 -2.15 -1.44 0.98
N LEU A 37 -2.88 -0.50 1.57
CA LEU A 37 -3.04 0.84 1.03
C LEU A 37 -1.75 1.64 1.25
N VAL A 38 -0.92 1.79 0.21
CA VAL A 38 0.27 2.65 0.25
C VAL A 38 -0.17 4.10 0.07
N THR A 39 0.00 4.90 1.12
CA THR A 39 -0.27 6.35 1.08
C THR A 39 0.95 7.15 0.65
N MET A 40 0.72 8.37 0.15
CA MET A 40 1.79 9.32 -0.14
C MET A 40 2.77 9.53 1.03
N GLY A 41 2.24 9.67 2.24
CA GLY A 41 3.07 9.89 3.44
C GLY A 41 3.96 8.69 3.75
N GLN A 42 3.45 7.47 3.59
CA GLN A 42 4.25 6.25 3.78
C GLN A 42 5.32 6.09 2.70
N LEU A 43 5.01 6.44 1.44
CA LEU A 43 5.98 6.40 0.36
C LEU A 43 7.15 7.34 0.65
N PHE A 44 6.88 8.61 0.96
CA PHE A 44 7.91 9.57 1.31
C PHE A 44 8.68 9.18 2.58
N GLY A 45 7.98 8.77 3.63
CA GLY A 45 8.60 8.30 4.87
C GLY A 45 9.58 7.16 4.61
N THR A 46 9.21 6.19 3.77
CA THR A 46 10.06 5.07 3.38
C THR A 46 11.28 5.52 2.58
N ILE A 47 11.09 6.43 1.62
CA ILE A 47 12.19 6.98 0.80
C ILE A 47 13.18 7.75 1.69
N PHE A 48 12.70 8.67 2.52
CA PHE A 48 13.55 9.49 3.38
C PHE A 48 14.25 8.67 4.46
N ALA A 49 13.56 7.69 5.07
CA ALA A 49 14.15 6.80 6.06
C ALA A 49 15.28 5.93 5.46
N ASN A 50 15.22 5.62 4.17
CA ASN A 50 16.19 4.74 3.52
C ASN A 50 17.12 5.48 2.53
N LEU A 51 17.17 6.81 2.59
CA LEU A 51 17.97 7.62 1.65
C LEU A 51 19.48 7.26 1.68
N GLY A 52 19.98 6.80 2.84
CA GLY A 52 21.35 6.30 3.00
C GLY A 52 21.57 4.84 2.58
N ARG A 53 20.53 4.14 2.12
CA ARG A 53 20.54 2.70 1.78
C ARG A 53 19.76 2.42 0.48
N PRO A 54 20.22 2.91 -0.68
CA PRO A 54 19.49 2.83 -1.94
C PRO A 54 19.23 1.40 -2.42
N ALA A 55 20.11 0.44 -2.10
CA ALA A 55 19.90 -0.97 -2.43
C ALA A 55 18.65 -1.55 -1.74
N TYR A 56 18.33 -1.08 -0.53
CA TYR A 56 17.14 -1.52 0.21
C TYR A 56 15.85 -0.85 -0.28
N LEU A 57 15.91 0.37 -0.86
CA LEU A 57 14.73 1.00 -1.46
C LEU A 57 14.13 0.14 -2.56
N LYS A 58 14.98 -0.42 -3.43
CA LYS A 58 14.51 -1.27 -4.54
C LYS A 58 13.75 -2.48 -4.00
N GLN A 59 14.27 -3.10 -2.95
CA GLN A 59 13.62 -4.25 -2.32
C GLN A 59 12.28 -3.82 -1.70
N ILE A 60 12.26 -2.76 -0.90
CA ILE A 60 11.03 -2.33 -0.21
C ILE A 60 9.92 -1.87 -1.18
N LEU A 61 10.28 -1.17 -2.26
CA LEU A 61 9.30 -0.59 -3.18
C LEU A 61 8.81 -1.55 -4.27
N LEU A 62 9.61 -2.55 -4.65
CA LEU A 62 9.29 -3.48 -5.75
C LEU A 62 9.01 -4.91 -5.29
N ASP A 63 9.18 -5.23 -4.00
CA ASP A 63 8.80 -6.53 -3.49
C ASP A 63 7.28 -6.64 -3.35
N ILE A 64 6.80 -7.88 -3.41
CA ILE A 64 5.37 -8.17 -3.25
C ILE A 64 5.02 -7.87 -1.79
N GLN A 65 4.10 -6.92 -1.59
CA GLN A 65 3.61 -6.61 -0.25
C GLN A 65 2.65 -7.70 0.20
N GLU A 66 2.83 -8.19 1.43
CA GLU A 66 1.96 -9.18 2.04
C GLU A 66 0.54 -8.61 2.21
N ASP A 67 -0.47 -9.41 1.89
CA ASP A 67 -1.86 -9.01 2.02
C ASP A 67 -2.22 -8.76 3.49
N VAL A 68 -2.99 -7.69 3.73
CA VAL A 68 -3.44 -7.31 5.07
C VAL A 68 -4.95 -7.48 5.19
N PRO A 69 -5.46 -7.76 6.40
CA PRO A 69 -6.88 -7.98 6.60
C PRO A 69 -7.65 -6.66 6.57
N TYR A 70 -8.74 -6.64 5.81
CA TYR A 70 -9.72 -5.56 5.78
C TYR A 70 -11.10 -6.08 6.16
N ASP A 71 -11.91 -5.21 6.76
CA ASP A 71 -13.32 -5.50 6.97
C ASP A 71 -14.05 -5.51 5.60
N PRO A 72 -14.86 -6.54 5.29
CA PRO A 72 -15.57 -6.61 4.02
C PRO A 72 -16.63 -5.51 3.85
N SER A 73 -17.13 -4.91 4.92
CA SER A 73 -18.13 -3.83 4.87
C SER A 73 -17.59 -2.49 4.36
N ILE A 74 -16.26 -2.29 4.39
CA ILE A 74 -15.58 -1.03 4.01
C ILE A 74 -14.90 -1.11 2.64
N ARG A 75 -15.24 -2.10 1.80
CA ARG A 75 -14.60 -2.30 0.48
C ARG A 75 -14.71 -1.09 -0.43
N ASP A 76 -15.88 -0.43 -0.45
CA ASP A 76 -16.09 0.77 -1.27
C ASP A 76 -15.27 1.95 -0.76
N GLU A 77 -15.14 2.09 0.57
CA GLU A 77 -14.28 3.10 1.17
C GLU A 77 -12.80 2.85 0.83
N LEU A 78 -12.35 1.59 0.90
CA LEU A 78 -11.00 1.20 0.52
C LEU A 78 -10.71 1.53 -0.95
N ALA A 79 -11.65 1.23 -1.87
CA ALA A 79 -11.52 1.56 -3.28
C ALA A 79 -11.46 3.09 -3.51
N SER A 80 -12.29 3.86 -2.81
CA SER A 80 -12.30 5.32 -2.86
C SER A 80 -10.99 5.93 -2.33
N ARG A 81 -10.46 5.40 -1.22
CA ARG A 81 -9.16 5.84 -0.69
C ARG A 81 -8.02 5.51 -1.64
N ARG A 82 -8.02 4.32 -2.27
CA ARG A 82 -7.04 3.96 -3.32
C ARG A 82 -7.04 4.94 -4.48
N SER A 83 -8.20 5.29 -5.03
CA SER A 83 -8.27 6.23 -6.15
C SER A 83 -7.79 7.63 -5.75
N SER A 84 -8.13 8.09 -4.55
CA SER A 84 -7.66 9.38 -4.05
C SER A 84 -6.13 9.43 -3.86
N GLU A 85 -5.53 8.38 -3.30
CA GLU A 85 -4.07 8.30 -3.14
C GLU A 85 -3.36 8.19 -4.50
N GLN A 86 -3.92 7.44 -5.45
CA GLN A 86 -3.37 7.36 -6.80
C GLN A 86 -3.42 8.70 -7.55
N ILE A 87 -4.51 9.47 -7.43
CA ILE A 87 -4.61 10.80 -8.03
C ILE A 87 -3.57 11.74 -7.41
N LYS A 88 -3.33 11.67 -6.10
CA LYS A 88 -2.26 12.44 -5.44
C LYS A 88 -0.90 12.06 -6.02
N LEU A 89 -0.60 10.77 -6.13
CA LEU A 89 0.65 10.26 -6.71
C LEU A 89 0.86 10.73 -8.15
N LEU A 90 -0.19 10.65 -8.96
CA LEU A 90 -0.17 11.12 -10.35
C LEU A 90 0.04 12.63 -10.42
N GLY A 91 -0.67 13.40 -9.60
CA GLY A 91 -0.53 14.86 -9.53
C GLY A 91 0.90 15.28 -9.18
N LEU A 92 1.50 14.66 -8.17
CA LEU A 92 2.90 14.89 -7.81
C LEU A 92 3.85 14.56 -8.97
N LEU A 93 3.65 13.41 -9.62
CA LEU A 93 4.48 13.00 -10.75
C LEU A 93 4.42 14.03 -11.88
N LEU A 94 3.23 14.55 -12.19
CA LEU A 94 3.05 15.59 -13.21
C LEU A 94 3.76 16.89 -12.82
N VAL A 95 3.72 17.29 -11.54
CA VAL A 95 4.45 18.47 -11.05
C VAL A 95 5.96 18.29 -11.22
N ILE A 96 6.51 17.13 -10.85
CA ILE A 96 7.94 16.83 -11.03
C ILE A 96 8.32 16.89 -12.52
N ILE A 97 7.53 16.28 -13.39
CA ILE A 97 7.76 16.31 -14.84
C ILE A 97 7.72 17.75 -15.35
N ALA A 98 6.73 18.56 -14.95
CA ALA A 98 6.63 19.94 -15.36
C ALA A 98 7.84 20.76 -14.91
N LEU A 99 8.29 20.60 -13.66
CA LEU A 99 9.47 21.28 -13.13
C LEU A 99 10.76 20.96 -13.88
N ILE A 100 10.86 19.77 -14.50
CA ILE A 100 12.03 19.36 -15.28
C ILE A 100 11.86 19.75 -16.76
N ALA A 101 10.69 19.49 -17.35
CA ALA A 101 10.45 19.68 -18.77
C ALA A 101 10.39 21.16 -19.17
N ILE A 102 9.79 22.02 -18.33
CA ILE A 102 9.68 23.47 -18.59
C ILE A 102 11.06 24.13 -18.75
N PRO A 103 12.02 24.01 -17.81
CA PRO A 103 13.33 24.64 -17.99
C PRO A 103 14.10 24.06 -19.17
N ILE A 104 14.00 22.75 -19.43
CA ILE A 104 14.61 22.13 -20.61
C ILE A 104 14.04 22.73 -21.90
N TYR A 105 12.71 22.86 -21.98
CA TYR A 105 12.04 23.49 -23.11
C TYR A 105 12.57 24.91 -23.34
N PHE A 106 12.66 25.72 -22.28
CA PHE A 106 13.19 27.08 -22.39
C PHE A 106 14.67 27.10 -22.80
N LEU A 107 15.52 26.23 -22.27
CA LEU A 107 16.93 26.17 -22.63
C LEU A 107 17.14 25.78 -24.11
N PHE A 108 16.38 24.82 -24.62
CA PHE A 108 16.53 24.36 -26.01
C PHE A 108 15.90 25.30 -27.04
N ILE A 109 14.77 25.94 -26.72
CA ILE A 109 14.05 26.78 -27.67
C ILE A 109 14.47 28.25 -27.58
N ALA A 110 14.72 28.78 -26.37
CA ALA A 110 15.20 30.15 -26.21
C ALA A 110 16.73 30.27 -26.36
N GLY A 111 17.48 29.18 -26.17
CA GLY A 111 18.94 29.14 -26.39
C GLY A 111 19.38 28.86 -27.82
N GLY A 112 18.48 28.35 -28.68
CA GLY A 112 18.76 28.02 -30.09
C GLY A 112 18.58 29.19 -31.08
N THR A 113 18.17 30.36 -30.60
CA THR A 113 17.94 31.57 -31.42
C THR A 113 19.05 32.64 -31.25
N ALA A 114 20.23 32.24 -30.77
CA ALA A 114 21.42 33.10 -30.67
C ALA A 114 22.48 32.71 -31.70
#